data_AF-A0AB36V118-F1
#
_entry.id   AF-A0AB36V118-F1
#
_cell.length_a   1.000
_cell.length_b   1.000
_cell.length_c   1.000
_cell.angle_alpha   90.00
_cell.angle_beta   90.00
_cell.angle_gamma   90.00
#
_symmetry.space_group_name_H-M   'P 1'
#
loop_
_entity.id
_entity.type
_entity.pdbx_description
1 polymer ?
#
loop_
_entity_poly.entity_id
_entity_poly.type
_entity_poly.pdbx_seq_one_letter_code
_entity_poly.pdbx_strand_id
1 'polypeptide(L)'
;MSDKNKKLAGAKFHIEDAKGKVVGELITDEKGEMISKDLPIGNYTLVEIEAPKGYELLKDKIAVKIEKDTVVEIKIENKKLPDPTGQFEIEKVDDKDSELKLKGAVFQVLDKEGKELSRLITDEKGKVISNQLAIGKYTIKEIKAPNGYMLLRDPIEIEITEAVKTQKITVKNAKNNWVIPNTGGSGTTIFYVIGIMLMFAVLYFCKKNRIL
;
A
#
# COMPACT_ATOMS: atom_id res chain seq x y z
N MET A 1 -17.50 7.90 4.01
CA MET A 1 -18.81 8.58 4.09
C MET A 1 -18.68 9.93 3.42
N SER A 2 -19.63 10.30 2.56
CA SER A 2 -19.65 11.64 1.96
C SER A 2 -20.07 12.63 3.05
N ASP A 3 -19.18 13.54 3.45
CA ASP A 3 -19.50 14.61 4.41
C ASP A 3 -20.49 15.59 3.76
N LYS A 4 -21.79 15.30 3.88
CA LYS A 4 -22.89 16.11 3.32
C LYS A 4 -22.96 17.55 3.85
N ASN A 5 -22.09 17.94 4.79
CA ASN A 5 -22.05 19.27 5.40
C ASN A 5 -20.69 19.98 5.29
N LYS A 6 -19.73 19.43 4.53
CA LYS A 6 -18.45 20.11 4.33
C LYS A 6 -18.65 21.35 3.43
N LYS A 7 -18.33 22.52 3.97
CA LYS A 7 -18.26 23.77 3.21
C LYS A 7 -17.05 23.77 2.27
N LEU A 8 -17.24 24.24 1.04
CA LEU A 8 -16.24 24.13 -0.02
C LEU A 8 -15.78 25.52 -0.48
N ALA A 9 -14.51 25.82 -0.25
CA ALA A 9 -13.87 27.05 -0.69
C ALA A 9 -13.22 26.89 -2.09
N GLY A 10 -13.13 27.98 -2.83
CA GLY A 10 -12.39 28.05 -4.10
C GLY A 10 -13.12 27.54 -5.34
N ALA A 11 -14.39 27.10 -5.23
CA ALA A 11 -15.25 26.93 -6.40
C ALA A 11 -15.43 28.27 -7.11
N LYS A 12 -15.28 28.30 -8.44
CA LYS A 12 -15.53 29.49 -9.26
C LYS A 12 -16.76 29.30 -10.13
N PHE A 13 -17.61 30.32 -10.17
CA PHE A 13 -18.85 30.33 -10.95
C PHE A 13 -18.91 31.57 -11.83
N HIS A 14 -19.44 31.40 -13.03
CA HIS A 14 -19.98 32.48 -13.84
C HIS A 14 -21.48 32.63 -13.61
N ILE A 15 -21.95 33.87 -13.64
CA ILE A 15 -23.36 34.22 -13.75
C ILE A 15 -23.64 34.60 -15.19
N GLU A 16 -24.45 33.81 -15.88
CA GLU A 16 -24.92 34.08 -17.24
C GLU A 16 -26.34 34.68 -17.20
N ASP A 17 -26.60 35.71 -18.00
CA ASP A 17 -27.96 36.22 -18.23
C ASP A 17 -28.78 35.27 -19.13
N ALA A 18 -30.05 35.59 -19.36
CA ALA A 18 -30.94 34.80 -20.22
C ALA A 18 -30.47 34.67 -21.69
N LYS A 19 -29.49 35.48 -22.13
CA LYS A 19 -28.88 35.41 -23.46
C LYS A 19 -27.55 34.64 -23.45
N GLY A 20 -27.14 34.10 -22.32
CA GLY A 20 -25.87 33.40 -22.14
C GLY A 20 -24.66 34.33 -21.99
N LYS A 21 -24.86 35.64 -21.79
CA LYS A 21 -23.75 36.57 -21.57
C LYS A 21 -23.32 36.49 -20.12
N VAL A 22 -22.02 36.36 -19.87
CA VAL A 22 -21.45 36.43 -18.52
C VAL A 22 -21.60 37.86 -17.98
N VAL A 23 -22.29 37.99 -16.85
CA VAL A 23 -22.57 39.26 -16.16
C VAL A 23 -21.92 39.34 -14.77
N GLY A 24 -21.32 38.25 -14.30
CA GLY A 24 -20.59 38.22 -13.04
C GLY A 24 -19.74 36.95 -12.88
N GLU A 25 -18.78 37.03 -11.98
CA GLU A 25 -17.95 35.91 -11.53
C GLU A 25 -17.99 35.87 -10.00
N LEU A 26 -18.09 34.66 -9.44
CA LEU A 26 -18.15 34.42 -8.00
C LEU A 26 -17.15 33.34 -7.62
N ILE A 27 -16.51 33.52 -6.46
CA ILE A 27 -15.62 32.52 -5.87
C ILE A 27 -16.09 32.26 -4.46
N THR A 28 -16.24 31.00 -4.10
CA THR A 28 -16.58 30.60 -2.72
C THR A 28 -15.43 30.89 -1.77
N ASP A 29 -15.74 31.55 -0.67
CA ASP A 29 -14.78 31.90 0.39
C ASP A 29 -14.42 30.70 1.30
N GLU A 30 -13.62 30.94 2.33
CA GLU A 30 -13.22 29.90 3.30
C GLU A 30 -14.40 29.26 4.06
N LYS A 31 -15.56 29.94 4.11
CA LYS A 31 -16.80 29.43 4.69
C LYS A 31 -17.68 28.72 3.66
N GLY A 32 -17.22 28.63 2.41
CA GLY A 32 -17.93 28.05 1.28
C GLY A 32 -19.13 28.89 0.84
N GLU A 33 -19.06 30.20 1.05
CA GLU A 33 -20.13 31.15 0.73
C GLU A 33 -19.67 32.11 -0.36
N MET A 34 -20.62 32.58 -1.16
CA MET A 34 -20.39 33.61 -2.17
C MET A 34 -21.65 34.45 -2.32
N ILE A 35 -21.48 35.75 -2.58
CA ILE A 35 -22.58 36.68 -2.81
C ILE A 35 -22.31 37.48 -4.08
N SER A 36 -23.32 37.57 -4.95
CA SER A 36 -23.22 38.40 -6.15
C SER A 36 -23.35 39.88 -5.82
N LYS A 37 -22.94 40.71 -6.77
CA LYS A 37 -23.41 42.09 -6.81
C LYS A 37 -24.92 42.11 -7.08
N ASP A 38 -25.52 43.28 -6.92
CA ASP A 38 -26.93 43.48 -7.26
C ASP A 38 -27.16 43.17 -8.74
N LEU A 39 -28.15 42.32 -9.00
CA LEU A 39 -28.54 41.92 -10.34
C LEU A 39 -29.99 42.39 -10.58
N PRO A 40 -30.29 42.92 -11.78
CA PRO A 40 -31.66 43.24 -12.16
C PRO A 40 -32.61 42.04 -12.04
N ILE A 41 -33.91 42.32 -11.92
CA ILE A 41 -34.96 41.30 -11.99
C ILE A 41 -34.85 40.56 -13.33
N GLY A 42 -34.78 39.24 -13.28
CA GLY A 42 -34.52 38.41 -14.46
C GLY A 42 -34.20 36.96 -14.16
N ASN A 43 -33.96 36.21 -15.23
CA ASN A 43 -33.47 34.83 -15.17
C ASN A 43 -31.96 34.81 -15.42
N TYR A 44 -31.26 34.08 -14.57
CA TYR A 44 -29.83 33.89 -14.61
C TYR A 44 -29.49 32.41 -14.53
N THR A 45 -28.28 32.09 -14.93
CA THR A 45 -27.74 30.74 -14.83
C THR A 45 -26.37 30.79 -14.18
N LEU A 46 -26.18 30.04 -13.09
CA LEU A 46 -24.87 29.82 -12.50
C LEU A 46 -24.21 28.63 -13.20
N VAL A 47 -22.99 28.84 -13.66
CA VAL A 47 -22.15 27.84 -14.32
C VAL A 47 -20.86 27.71 -13.54
N GLU A 48 -20.60 26.54 -12.97
CA GLU A 48 -19.32 26.28 -12.34
C GLU A 48 -18.24 26.16 -13.42
N ILE A 49 -17.19 26.97 -13.31
CA ILE A 49 -16.07 26.99 -14.25
C ILE A 49 -14.82 26.32 -13.66
N GLU A 50 -14.71 26.27 -12.34
CA GLU A 50 -13.61 25.61 -11.63
C GLU A 50 -14.16 25.00 -10.34
N ALA A 51 -14.00 23.68 -10.20
CA ALA A 51 -14.44 22.96 -9.01
C ALA A 51 -13.46 23.17 -7.85
N PRO A 52 -13.93 23.08 -6.59
CA PRO A 52 -13.05 22.99 -5.43
C PRO A 52 -12.03 21.85 -5.57
N LYS A 53 -10.85 22.05 -4.99
CA LYS A 53 -9.80 21.02 -4.97
C LYS A 53 -10.34 19.70 -4.40
N GLY A 54 -10.22 18.63 -5.19
CA GLY A 54 -10.68 17.29 -4.81
C GLY A 54 -12.18 17.02 -5.07
N TYR A 55 -12.84 17.85 -5.87
CA TYR A 55 -14.24 17.69 -6.27
C TYR A 55 -14.38 17.65 -7.80
N GLU A 56 -15.45 17.01 -8.26
CA GLU A 56 -15.84 16.99 -9.66
C GLU A 56 -16.48 18.33 -10.05
N LEU A 57 -16.15 18.82 -11.23
CA LEU A 57 -16.81 19.98 -11.85
C LEU A 57 -18.26 19.64 -12.17
N LEU A 58 -19.17 20.54 -11.78
CA LEU A 58 -20.58 20.42 -12.09
C LEU A 58 -20.82 20.49 -13.60
N LYS A 59 -21.50 19.48 -14.11
CA LYS A 59 -21.95 19.43 -15.52
C LYS A 59 -23.28 20.15 -15.70
N ASP A 60 -24.10 20.14 -14.65
CA ASP A 60 -25.42 20.75 -14.67
C ASP A 60 -25.32 22.23 -14.33
N LYS A 61 -26.02 23.05 -15.11
CA LYS A 61 -26.16 24.48 -14.86
C LYS A 61 -27.30 24.74 -13.88
N ILE A 62 -27.17 25.78 -13.05
CA ILE A 62 -28.14 26.09 -12.00
C ILE A 62 -28.94 27.32 -12.41
N ALA A 63 -30.24 27.17 -12.63
CA ALA A 63 -31.12 28.28 -12.97
C ALA A 63 -31.50 29.08 -11.71
N VAL A 64 -31.42 30.40 -11.81
CA VAL A 64 -31.75 31.34 -10.74
C VAL A 64 -32.73 32.38 -11.27
N LYS A 65 -33.81 32.63 -10.52
CA LYS A 65 -34.80 33.65 -10.88
C LYS A 65 -34.85 34.71 -9.79
N ILE A 66 -34.59 35.95 -10.18
CA ILE A 66 -34.71 37.13 -9.31
C ILE A 66 -36.04 37.80 -9.62
N GLU A 67 -36.98 37.77 -8.69
CA GLU A 67 -38.33 38.34 -8.85
C GLU A 67 -38.56 39.62 -8.05
N LYS A 68 -37.77 39.84 -7.00
CA LYS A 68 -37.89 40.94 -6.04
C LYS A 68 -36.51 41.37 -5.58
N ASP A 69 -36.46 42.52 -4.92
CA ASP A 69 -35.26 43.06 -4.28
C ASP A 69 -34.96 42.33 -2.95
N THR A 70 -34.62 41.04 -3.06
CA THR A 70 -34.32 40.15 -1.93
C THR A 70 -33.21 39.19 -2.32
N VAL A 71 -32.35 38.82 -1.37
CA VAL A 71 -31.31 37.80 -1.58
C VAL A 71 -31.96 36.44 -1.79
N VAL A 72 -31.58 35.76 -2.88
CA VAL A 72 -31.99 34.38 -3.17
C VAL A 72 -30.88 33.44 -2.68
N GLU A 73 -31.18 32.63 -1.67
CA GLU A 73 -30.24 31.63 -1.16
C GLU A 73 -30.31 30.35 -1.99
N ILE A 74 -29.15 29.86 -2.43
CA ILE A 74 -29.01 28.63 -3.22
C ILE A 74 -27.95 27.76 -2.57
N LYS A 75 -28.27 26.47 -2.41
CA LYS A 75 -27.31 25.46 -1.98
C LYS A 75 -26.83 24.69 -3.19
N ILE A 76 -25.52 24.65 -3.37
CA ILE A 76 -24.85 23.96 -4.47
C ILE A 76 -24.06 22.81 -3.86
N GLU A 77 -24.25 21.60 -4.38
CA GLU A 77 -23.54 20.40 -3.94
C GLU A 77 -22.56 19.95 -5.01
N ASN A 78 -21.30 19.71 -4.64
CA ASN A 78 -20.32 19.07 -5.52
C ASN A 78 -20.08 17.63 -5.10
N LYS A 79 -19.79 16.78 -6.09
CA LYS A 79 -19.39 15.39 -5.86
C LYS A 79 -17.90 15.34 -5.54
N LYS A 80 -17.55 14.79 -4.37
CA LYS A 80 -16.14 14.57 -3.98
C LYS A 80 -15.50 13.53 -4.90
N LEU A 81 -14.30 13.81 -5.40
CA LEU A 81 -13.48 12.82 -6.09
C LEU A 81 -13.04 11.72 -5.09
N PRO A 82 -12.84 10.47 -5.55
CA PRO A 82 -12.18 9.45 -4.74
C PRO A 82 -10.83 9.97 -4.23
N ASP A 83 -10.49 9.65 -2.98
CA ASP A 83 -9.17 9.98 -2.45
C ASP A 83 -8.10 9.28 -3.32
N PRO A 84 -6.97 9.95 -3.64
CA PRO A 84 -5.95 9.36 -4.49
C PRO A 84 -5.37 8.11 -3.83
N THR A 85 -5.24 7.05 -4.62
CA THR A 85 -4.64 5.79 -4.22
C THR A 85 -3.57 5.36 -5.22
N GLY A 86 -2.67 4.51 -4.76
CA GLY A 86 -1.70 3.83 -5.60
C GLY A 86 -1.48 2.40 -5.13
N GLN A 87 -0.58 1.69 -5.78
CA GLN A 87 -0.22 0.33 -5.41
C GLN A 87 1.26 0.07 -5.75
N PHE A 88 1.77 -1.05 -5.29
CA PHE A 88 3.10 -1.51 -5.69
C PHE A 88 3.06 -2.93 -6.24
N GLU A 89 4.03 -3.24 -7.10
CA GLU A 89 4.31 -4.57 -7.62
C GLU A 89 5.67 -5.00 -7.10
N ILE A 90 5.73 -6.17 -6.45
CA ILE A 90 6.98 -6.83 -6.10
C ILE A 90 7.30 -7.84 -7.20
N GLU A 91 8.54 -7.81 -7.68
CA GLU A 91 9.17 -8.88 -8.44
C GLU A 91 10.27 -9.53 -7.59
N LYS A 92 10.06 -10.80 -7.26
CA LYS A 92 10.94 -11.59 -6.41
C LYS A 92 11.90 -12.41 -7.27
N VAL A 93 13.20 -12.22 -7.05
CA VAL A 93 14.26 -12.87 -7.83
C VAL A 93 15.38 -13.43 -6.95
N ASP A 94 16.22 -14.28 -7.53
CA ASP A 94 17.48 -14.74 -6.93
C ASP A 94 18.53 -13.60 -6.90
N ASP A 95 19.39 -13.57 -5.88
CA ASP A 95 20.39 -12.49 -5.72
C ASP A 95 21.45 -12.48 -6.83
N LYS A 96 21.82 -13.67 -7.33
CA LYS A 96 22.88 -13.89 -8.31
C LYS A 96 22.33 -13.97 -9.73
N ASP A 97 21.10 -14.46 -9.89
CA ASP A 97 20.42 -14.59 -11.18
C ASP A 97 19.04 -13.93 -11.15
N SER A 98 18.96 -12.69 -11.64
CA SER A 98 17.70 -11.93 -11.64
C SER A 98 16.67 -12.43 -12.67
N GLU A 99 17.06 -13.32 -13.60
CA GLU A 99 16.12 -14.00 -14.50
C GLU A 99 15.36 -15.12 -13.77
N LEU A 100 15.97 -15.67 -12.71
CA LEU A 100 15.35 -16.71 -11.89
C LEU A 100 14.32 -16.09 -10.93
N LYS A 101 13.05 -16.19 -11.33
CA LYS A 101 11.91 -15.65 -10.58
C LYS A 101 11.46 -16.62 -9.48
N LEU A 102 11.08 -16.07 -8.32
CA LEU A 102 10.84 -16.85 -7.11
C LEU A 102 9.37 -16.81 -6.66
N LYS A 103 8.70 -17.95 -6.82
CA LYS A 103 7.34 -18.19 -6.30
C LYS A 103 7.32 -18.45 -4.80
N GLY A 104 6.21 -18.06 -4.17
CA GLY A 104 5.84 -18.50 -2.81
C GLY A 104 6.49 -17.72 -1.68
N ALA A 105 7.17 -16.59 -1.98
CA ALA A 105 7.51 -15.62 -0.95
C ALA A 105 6.22 -15.03 -0.39
N VAL A 106 6.14 -14.86 0.93
CA VAL A 106 5.01 -14.21 1.59
C VAL A 106 5.48 -12.90 2.20
N PHE A 107 4.82 -11.82 1.80
CA PHE A 107 5.05 -10.48 2.29
C PHE A 107 3.90 -10.00 3.16
N GLN A 108 4.23 -9.38 4.29
CA GLN A 108 3.30 -8.65 5.16
C GLN A 108 3.43 -7.15 4.86
N VAL A 109 2.30 -6.48 4.66
CA VAL A 109 2.24 -5.03 4.42
C VAL A 109 1.71 -4.34 5.66
N LEU A 110 2.45 -3.35 6.15
CA LEU A 110 2.16 -2.59 7.36
C LEU A 110 2.00 -1.10 7.03
N ASP A 111 1.06 -0.43 7.67
CA ASP A 111 0.98 1.04 7.65
C ASP A 111 2.06 1.68 8.54
N LYS A 112 2.11 3.02 8.56
CA LYS A 112 3.07 3.80 9.36
C LYS A 112 2.90 3.60 10.87
N GLU A 113 1.72 3.16 11.32
CA GLU A 113 1.43 2.80 12.71
C GLU A 113 1.81 1.33 13.03
N GLY A 114 2.27 0.57 12.05
CA GLY A 114 2.64 -0.84 12.21
C GLY A 114 1.46 -1.81 12.21
N LYS A 115 0.26 -1.37 11.80
CA LYS A 115 -0.90 -2.24 11.64
C LYS A 115 -0.80 -3.00 10.32
N GLU A 116 -1.09 -4.30 10.39
CA GLU A 116 -1.15 -5.16 9.20
C GLU A 116 -2.36 -4.81 8.33
N LEU A 117 -2.08 -4.53 7.06
CA LEU A 117 -3.08 -4.23 6.03
C LEU A 117 -3.40 -5.44 5.17
N SER A 118 -2.37 -6.22 4.81
CA SER A 118 -2.53 -7.37 3.93
C SER A 118 -1.32 -8.32 3.97
N ARG A 119 -1.53 -9.52 3.41
CA ARG A 119 -0.47 -10.48 3.08
C ARG A 119 -0.51 -10.79 1.59
N LEU A 120 0.67 -10.81 0.98
CA LEU A 120 0.87 -10.94 -0.46
C LEU A 120 1.76 -12.16 -0.72
N ILE A 121 1.43 -12.97 -1.72
CA ILE A 121 2.20 -14.17 -2.08
C ILE A 121 2.65 -14.07 -3.53
N THR A 122 3.94 -14.30 -3.79
CA THR A 122 4.46 -14.27 -5.17
C THR A 122 3.98 -15.46 -5.99
N ASP A 123 3.59 -15.19 -7.23
CA ASP A 123 3.12 -16.18 -8.21
C ASP A 123 4.26 -16.95 -8.89
N GLU A 124 3.94 -17.79 -9.89
CA GLU A 124 4.91 -18.56 -10.69
C GLU A 124 5.94 -17.67 -11.42
N LYS A 125 5.60 -16.41 -11.69
CA LYS A 125 6.49 -15.42 -12.33
C LYS A 125 7.26 -14.60 -11.29
N GLY A 126 7.19 -14.98 -10.01
CA GLY A 126 7.79 -14.27 -8.90
C GLY A 126 7.14 -12.93 -8.61
N LYS A 127 5.92 -12.67 -9.09
CA LYS A 127 5.26 -11.36 -8.98
C LYS A 127 4.12 -11.36 -7.99
N VAL A 128 3.90 -10.22 -7.36
CA VAL A 128 2.66 -9.93 -6.62
C VAL A 128 2.38 -8.44 -6.61
N ILE A 129 1.10 -8.09 -6.70
CA ILE A 129 0.62 -6.70 -6.69
C ILE A 129 -0.17 -6.48 -5.40
N SER A 130 0.03 -5.32 -4.77
CA SER A 130 -0.73 -4.94 -3.57
C SER A 130 -2.18 -4.56 -3.91
N ASN A 131 -3.03 -4.50 -2.88
CA ASN A 131 -4.29 -3.75 -2.99
C ASN A 131 -4.00 -2.26 -3.24
N GLN A 132 -5.04 -1.52 -3.61
CA GLN A 132 -4.99 -0.05 -3.63
C GLN A 132 -4.79 0.47 -2.20
N LEU A 133 -3.75 1.27 -2.04
CA LEU A 133 -3.32 1.89 -0.79
C LEU A 133 -3.47 3.41 -0.90
N ALA A 134 -3.80 4.06 0.20
CA ALA A 134 -3.78 5.51 0.27
C ALA A 134 -2.35 6.04 0.02
N ILE A 135 -2.24 7.31 -0.36
CA ILE A 135 -0.94 7.97 -0.44
C ILE A 135 -0.30 7.99 0.95
N GLY A 136 0.96 7.58 1.04
CA GLY A 136 1.68 7.51 2.31
C GLY A 136 2.81 6.48 2.34
N LYS A 137 3.43 6.36 3.52
CA LYS A 137 4.55 5.45 3.78
C LYS A 137 4.07 4.10 4.31
N TYR A 138 4.69 3.03 3.82
CA TYR A 138 4.40 1.66 4.19
C TYR A 138 5.67 0.86 4.42
N THR A 139 5.56 -0.17 5.25
CA THR A 139 6.63 -1.13 5.52
C THR A 139 6.21 -2.51 5.02
N ILE A 140 7.07 -3.13 4.21
CA ILE A 140 6.86 -4.47 3.67
C ILE A 140 7.88 -5.41 4.31
N LYS A 141 7.41 -6.48 4.94
CA LYS A 141 8.27 -7.52 5.55
C LYS A 141 8.10 -8.84 4.83
N GLU A 142 9.20 -9.48 4.45
CA GLU A 142 9.14 -10.89 4.04
C GLU A 142 8.97 -11.74 5.31
N ILE A 143 7.85 -12.45 5.42
CA ILE A 143 7.55 -13.32 6.58
C ILE A 143 7.76 -14.80 6.27
N LYS A 144 7.88 -15.13 4.98
CA LYS A 144 8.24 -16.47 4.50
C LYS A 144 9.05 -16.35 3.22
N ALA A 145 10.26 -16.90 3.22
CA ALA A 145 11.09 -17.00 2.04
C ALA A 145 10.56 -18.04 1.05
N PRO A 146 10.86 -17.92 -0.24
CA PRO A 146 10.73 -19.01 -1.20
C PRO A 146 11.47 -20.26 -0.75
N ASN A 147 11.01 -21.44 -1.19
CA ASN A 147 11.66 -22.71 -0.86
C ASN A 147 13.12 -22.72 -1.31
N GLY A 148 14.04 -23.04 -0.40
CA GLY A 148 15.48 -23.09 -0.68
C GLY A 148 16.18 -21.73 -0.64
N TYR A 149 15.52 -20.68 -0.16
CA TYR A 149 16.10 -19.34 0.00
C TYR A 149 16.12 -18.88 1.45
N MET A 150 17.04 -17.97 1.75
CA MET A 150 17.11 -17.29 3.04
C MET A 150 16.02 -16.22 3.15
N LEU A 151 15.45 -16.06 4.34
CA LEU A 151 14.51 -14.99 4.66
C LEU A 151 15.19 -13.64 4.69
N LEU A 152 14.61 -12.65 4.00
CA LEU A 152 15.04 -11.27 4.08
C LEU A 152 14.76 -10.72 5.49
N ARG A 153 15.81 -10.25 6.18
CA ARG A 153 15.70 -9.73 7.55
C ARG A 153 15.25 -8.28 7.60
N ASP A 154 15.76 -7.48 6.68
CA ASP A 154 15.50 -6.05 6.67
C ASP A 154 14.16 -5.75 5.99
N PRO A 155 13.29 -4.94 6.61
CA PRO A 155 12.06 -4.52 5.98
C PRO A 155 12.34 -3.61 4.78
N ILE A 156 11.39 -3.56 3.85
CA ILE A 156 11.41 -2.66 2.70
C ILE A 156 10.48 -1.49 3.02
N GLU A 157 11.00 -0.27 3.00
CA GLU A 157 10.21 0.94 3.15
C GLU A 157 9.84 1.50 1.78
N ILE A 158 8.57 1.87 1.62
CA ILE A 158 8.05 2.44 0.38
C ILE A 158 7.15 3.64 0.67
N GLU A 159 7.02 4.52 -0.30
CA GLU A 159 6.10 5.65 -0.26
C GLU A 159 5.25 5.68 -1.53
N ILE A 160 3.94 5.47 -1.35
CA ILE A 160 2.95 5.59 -2.41
C ILE A 160 2.66 7.07 -2.60
N THR A 161 2.90 7.58 -3.81
CA THR A 161 2.69 8.97 -4.21
C THR A 161 1.71 9.06 -5.37
N GLU A 162 1.05 10.21 -5.51
CA GLU A 162 0.10 10.44 -6.62
C GLU A 162 0.77 10.43 -8.00
N ALA A 163 2.09 10.67 -8.05
CA ALA A 163 2.87 10.70 -9.28
C ALA A 163 3.00 9.32 -9.95
N VAL A 164 2.91 8.22 -9.20
CA VAL A 164 3.15 6.86 -9.70
C VAL A 164 1.99 5.94 -9.31
N LYS A 165 1.17 5.56 -10.31
CA LYS A 165 0.03 4.65 -10.07
C LYS A 165 0.45 3.26 -9.56
N THR A 166 1.53 2.70 -10.11
CA THR A 166 2.07 1.40 -9.71
C THR A 166 3.59 1.49 -9.55
N GLN A 167 4.08 1.44 -8.30
CA GLN A 167 5.50 1.43 -8.00
C GLN A 167 6.07 0.00 -8.13
N LYS A 168 7.10 -0.19 -8.95
CA LYS A 168 7.72 -1.52 -9.14
C LYS A 168 8.94 -1.68 -8.25
N ILE A 169 9.05 -2.81 -7.57
CA ILE A 169 10.12 -3.11 -6.61
C ILE A 169 10.68 -4.49 -6.90
N THR A 170 11.99 -4.60 -7.06
CA THR A 170 12.66 -5.90 -7.19
C THR A 170 13.23 -6.32 -5.84
N VAL A 171 12.88 -7.52 -5.37
CA VAL A 171 13.31 -8.06 -4.07
C VAL A 171 14.13 -9.32 -4.28
N LYS A 172 15.39 -9.29 -3.85
CA LYS A 172 16.37 -10.38 -4.06
C LYS A 172 16.48 -11.27 -2.81
N ASN A 173 16.55 -12.60 -2.98
CA ASN A 173 16.93 -13.52 -1.89
C ASN A 173 18.15 -14.34 -2.30
N ALA A 174 19.01 -14.59 -1.32
CA ALA A 174 20.12 -15.51 -1.45
C ALA A 174 19.65 -16.96 -1.26
N LYS A 175 20.19 -17.88 -2.07
CA LYS A 175 19.96 -19.32 -1.89
C LYS A 175 20.50 -19.81 -0.56
N ASN A 176 19.80 -20.77 0.01
CA ASN A 176 20.18 -21.42 1.25
C ASN A 176 21.39 -22.35 0.98
N ASN A 177 22.58 -21.94 1.39
CA ASN A 177 23.81 -22.70 1.18
C ASN A 177 24.12 -23.67 2.35
N TRP A 178 23.09 -24.25 2.97
CA TRP A 178 23.28 -25.21 4.06
C TRP A 178 23.94 -26.47 3.52
N VAL A 179 25.24 -26.57 3.72
CA VAL A 179 25.98 -27.82 3.59
C VAL A 179 25.60 -28.65 4.81
N ILE A 180 24.90 -29.77 4.62
CA ILE A 180 24.74 -30.75 5.71
C ILE A 180 26.14 -31.17 6.12
N PRO A 181 26.57 -31.02 7.39
CA PRO A 181 27.86 -31.53 7.80
C PRO A 181 27.88 -33.04 7.54
N ASN A 182 28.95 -33.56 6.96
CA ASN A 182 29.17 -35.00 6.88
C ASN A 182 29.20 -35.55 8.32
N THR A 183 28.07 -36.08 8.78
CA THR A 183 27.97 -36.74 10.08
C THR A 183 28.27 -38.23 9.86
N GLY A 184 29.23 -38.76 10.62
CA GLY A 184 29.78 -40.12 10.40
C GLY A 184 31.25 -40.18 9.93
N GLY A 185 32.00 -39.08 9.98
CA GLY A 185 33.45 -39.07 9.68
C GLY A 185 34.33 -39.71 10.77
N SER A 186 35.65 -39.72 10.54
CA SER A 186 36.69 -40.40 11.34
C SER A 186 36.67 -40.12 12.86
N GLY A 187 36.03 -39.05 13.33
CA GLY A 187 35.86 -38.76 14.76
C GLY A 187 34.97 -39.77 15.50
N THR A 188 34.12 -40.55 14.81
CA THR A 188 33.31 -41.60 15.44
C THR A 188 34.10 -42.87 15.76
N THR A 189 35.22 -43.09 15.08
CA THR A 189 36.07 -44.28 15.28
C THR A 189 36.62 -44.35 16.70
N ILE A 190 36.98 -43.21 17.29
CA ILE A 190 37.46 -43.11 18.68
C ILE A 190 36.42 -43.61 19.68
N PHE A 191 35.13 -43.32 19.47
CA PHE A 191 34.07 -43.81 20.36
C PHE A 191 33.88 -45.33 20.26
N TYR A 192 34.00 -45.91 19.07
CA TYR A 192 33.97 -47.37 18.90
C TYR A 192 35.18 -48.05 19.55
N VAL A 193 36.39 -47.48 19.41
CA VAL A 193 37.61 -48.04 20.02
C VAL A 193 37.53 -47.98 21.55
N ILE A 194 37.11 -46.85 22.11
CA ILE A 194 36.90 -46.71 23.57
C ILE A 194 35.83 -47.69 24.05
N GLY A 195 34.71 -47.80 23.32
CA GLY A 195 33.64 -48.75 23.64
C GLY A 195 34.12 -50.20 23.66
N ILE A 196 34.91 -50.61 22.66
CA ILE A 196 35.50 -51.95 22.58
C ILE A 196 36.48 -52.19 23.74
N MET A 197 37.34 -51.22 24.06
CA MET A 197 38.30 -51.33 25.18
C MET A 197 37.59 -51.47 26.53
N LEU A 198 36.54 -50.70 26.77
CA LEU A 198 35.72 -50.82 27.97
C LEU A 198 35.02 -52.19 28.05
N MET A 199 34.51 -52.69 26.93
CA MET A 199 33.87 -54.01 26.88
C MET A 199 34.86 -55.14 27.24
N PHE A 200 36.10 -55.10 26.74
CA PHE A 200 37.14 -56.05 27.12
C PHE A 200 37.58 -55.92 28.58
N ALA A 201 37.67 -54.70 29.11
CA ALA A 201 37.98 -54.49 30.52
C ALA A 201 36.89 -55.09 31.43
N VAL A 202 35.61 -54.88 31.11
CA VAL A 202 34.49 -55.49 31.84
C VAL A 202 34.54 -57.01 31.76
N LEU A 203 34.76 -57.59 30.58
CA LEU A 203 34.88 -59.05 30.42
C LEU A 203 36.04 -59.63 31.23
N TYR A 204 37.18 -58.93 31.27
CA TYR A 204 38.34 -59.32 32.08
C TYR A 204 38.02 -59.32 33.58
N PHE A 205 37.41 -58.26 34.10
CA PHE A 205 37.00 -58.17 35.50
C PHE A 205 35.92 -59.19 35.87
N CYS A 206 34.91 -59.40 35.01
CA CYS A 206 33.89 -60.43 35.20
C CYS A 206 34.49 -61.84 35.24
N LYS A 207 35.51 -62.13 34.41
CA LYS A 207 36.22 -63.42 34.43
C LYS A 207 37.09 -63.57 35.69
N LYS A 208 37.80 -62.51 36.10
CA LYS A 208 38.65 -62.52 37.30
C LYS A 208 37.84 -62.74 38.58
N ASN A 209 36.66 -62.12 38.69
CA ASN A 209 35.81 -62.24 39.88
C ASN A 209 34.93 -63.49 39.91
N ARG A 210 34.90 -64.30 38.84
CA ARG A 210 34.22 -65.61 38.80
C ARG A 210 35.11 -66.79 39.23
N ILE A 211 36.38 -66.54 39.55
CA ILE A 211 37.37 -67.58 39.94
C ILE A 211 37.69 -67.49 41.45
N LEU A 212 36.73 -67.02 42.26
CA LEU A 212 36.77 -67.06 43.73
C LEU A 212 35.61 -67.92 44.24
#